data_AF-A0A6N2SRC6-F1
#
_entry.id   AF-A0A6N2SRC6-F1
#
_cell.length_a   1.000
_cell.length_b   1.000
_cell.length_c   1.000
_cell.angle_alpha   90.00
_cell.angle_beta   90.00
_cell.angle_gamma   90.00
#
_symmetry.space_group_name_H-M   'P 1'
#
loop_
_entity.id
_entity.type
_entity.pdbx_description
1 polymer ?
#
loop_
_entity_poly.entity_id
_entity_poly.type
_entity_poly.pdbx_seq_one_letter_code
_entity_poly.pdbx_strand_id
1 'polypeptide(L)'
;MKNKFLNSFIIITLISVAFIVYNKFKLSQNSHFTVTADTVIKPGSEISKYVTQEEVDSFALRYWDIDNNYTEFVNPIAIPLRDALKKKHTNKVLSYLKDNNLSVDIEIEDGTTPLMYSSFYNDLNTTKELIKLGADIHKKDKYGLSPMAYAISMNSLNVIKLFYESGVKFEEAPITQGYILSPSYPNIDKLVINGNDIKIVYKYNWIQKDYDTPKGYGYMFEDVVFKNWIELAKFILESGYKPYSYFTIGDTIKYGYSIYDLFTKEDIDDLMILAKQSKRDMFDYNLSMDELRYSHSLYKRLEKIPNFEPMLDLLLEHNVSGQPSKELMKSEYENCYKIYILSIIGAIDIDDKGNYFLKYNSMSRNVYQKYCSKDYANFKNIKDYIKFKNDLRLTDKLEDILFSTQKNRVIFVDKNQTDYIIEPYKQLSSDELKEIYEYYYYKGGREKIQEIYIF
;
A
#
# COMPACT_ATOMS: atom_id res chain seq x y z
N MET A 1 21.96 -32.07 -64.58
CA MET A 1 20.60 -31.54 -64.31
C MET A 1 20.28 -31.29 -62.83
N LYS A 2 21.00 -31.86 -61.84
CA LYS A 2 20.69 -31.67 -60.40
C LYS A 2 20.96 -30.26 -59.83
N ASN A 3 21.96 -29.51 -60.32
CA ASN A 3 22.28 -28.17 -59.76
C ASN A 3 21.36 -27.03 -60.19
N LYS A 4 20.64 -27.13 -61.32
CA LYS A 4 19.67 -26.09 -61.71
C LYS A 4 18.38 -26.15 -60.87
N PHE A 5 17.92 -27.35 -60.53
CA PHE A 5 16.74 -27.53 -59.68
C PHE A 5 16.99 -27.11 -58.23
N LEU A 6 18.18 -27.41 -57.68
CA LEU A 6 18.53 -27.01 -56.32
C LEU A 6 18.62 -25.48 -56.18
N ASN A 7 19.23 -24.80 -57.16
CA ASN A 7 19.30 -23.34 -57.18
C ASN A 7 17.92 -22.69 -57.36
N SER A 8 17.05 -23.23 -58.23
CA SER A 8 15.68 -22.72 -58.35
C SER A 8 14.86 -22.94 -57.08
N PHE A 9 15.03 -24.08 -56.38
CA PHE A 9 14.31 -24.34 -55.14
C PHE A 9 14.76 -23.39 -54.02
N ILE A 10 16.07 -23.16 -53.88
CA ILE A 10 16.66 -22.21 -52.90
C ILE A 10 16.20 -20.78 -53.18
N ILE A 11 16.11 -20.36 -54.45
CA ILE A 11 15.62 -19.02 -54.81
C ILE A 11 14.14 -18.88 -54.47
N ILE A 12 13.31 -19.90 -54.71
CA ILE A 12 11.88 -19.86 -54.36
C ILE A 12 11.69 -19.84 -52.84
N THR A 13 12.44 -20.61 -52.06
CA THR A 13 12.38 -20.54 -50.59
C THR A 13 12.89 -19.22 -50.06
N LEU A 14 13.95 -18.64 -50.62
CA LEU A 14 14.43 -17.32 -50.23
C LEU A 14 13.42 -16.21 -50.58
N ILE A 15 12.74 -16.27 -51.72
CA ILE A 15 11.66 -15.33 -52.07
C ILE A 15 10.45 -15.53 -51.15
N SER A 16 10.11 -16.76 -50.80
CA SER A 16 9.00 -17.07 -49.88
C SER A 16 9.31 -16.61 -48.46
N VAL A 17 10.54 -16.83 -47.97
CA VAL A 17 11.02 -16.34 -46.68
C VAL A 17 11.12 -14.82 -46.71
N ALA A 18 11.61 -14.21 -47.79
CA ALA A 18 11.64 -12.76 -47.94
C ALA A 18 10.22 -12.17 -48.02
N PHE A 19 9.23 -12.87 -48.58
CA PHE A 19 7.82 -12.45 -48.62
C PHE A 19 7.13 -12.63 -47.26
N ILE A 20 7.44 -13.70 -46.52
CA ILE A 20 6.97 -13.92 -45.14
C ILE A 20 7.62 -12.89 -44.21
N VAL A 21 8.92 -12.65 -44.32
CA VAL A 21 9.65 -11.61 -43.59
C VAL A 21 9.12 -10.24 -43.99
N TYR A 22 8.93 -9.96 -45.27
CA TYR A 22 8.33 -8.71 -45.75
C TYR A 22 6.90 -8.53 -45.22
N ASN A 23 6.05 -9.55 -45.17
CA ASN A 23 4.71 -9.44 -44.57
C ASN A 23 4.74 -9.36 -43.03
N LYS A 24 5.68 -10.05 -42.37
CA LYS A 24 5.92 -9.98 -40.91
C LYS A 24 6.49 -8.61 -40.50
N PHE A 25 7.24 -7.96 -41.38
CA PHE A 25 7.73 -6.58 -41.22
C PHE A 25 6.77 -5.52 -41.78
N LYS A 26 5.87 -5.86 -42.71
CA LYS A 26 4.78 -4.97 -43.16
C LYS A 26 3.64 -4.89 -42.14
N LEU A 27 3.63 -5.78 -41.14
CA LEU A 27 2.91 -5.61 -39.87
C LEU A 27 3.50 -4.50 -38.99
N SER A 28 4.61 -3.87 -39.38
CA SER A 28 5.05 -2.57 -38.83
C SER A 28 4.70 -1.41 -39.78
N GLN A 29 3.55 -1.46 -40.46
CA GLN A 29 2.91 -0.17 -40.72
C GLN A 29 2.64 0.44 -39.36
N ASN A 30 3.41 1.48 -39.04
CA ASN A 30 3.20 2.31 -37.86
C ASN A 30 1.74 2.76 -37.90
N SER A 31 0.86 2.02 -37.23
CA SER A 31 -0.40 2.57 -36.81
C SER A 31 -0.02 3.62 -35.78
N HIS A 32 0.10 4.87 -36.23
CA HIS A 32 0.33 6.01 -35.37
C HIS A 32 -0.94 6.26 -34.55
N PHE A 33 -1.27 5.33 -33.66
CA PHE A 33 -2.23 5.56 -32.61
C PHE A 33 -1.54 6.44 -31.58
N THR A 34 -1.90 7.71 -31.56
CA THR A 34 -1.63 8.56 -30.40
C THR A 34 -2.66 8.18 -29.35
N VAL A 35 -2.23 7.50 -28.30
CA VAL A 35 -3.05 7.23 -27.11
C VAL A 35 -2.90 8.40 -26.16
N THR A 36 -4.00 9.11 -25.95
CA THR A 36 -4.15 10.18 -24.96
C THR A 36 -5.08 9.70 -23.84
N ALA A 37 -5.08 10.43 -22.72
CA ALA A 37 -5.94 10.17 -21.56
C ALA A 37 -7.44 10.00 -21.89
N ASP A 38 -7.91 10.60 -22.98
CA ASP A 38 -9.30 10.60 -23.45
C ASP A 38 -9.57 9.62 -24.61
N THR A 39 -8.61 8.75 -24.93
CA THR A 39 -8.77 7.78 -26.02
C THR A 39 -9.78 6.69 -25.66
N VAL A 40 -10.87 6.57 -26.45
CA VAL A 40 -11.89 5.52 -26.27
C VAL A 40 -11.57 4.29 -27.13
N ILE A 41 -11.32 3.16 -26.48
CA ILE A 41 -11.02 1.87 -27.09
C ILE A 41 -12.30 1.09 -27.37
N LYS A 42 -12.76 1.11 -28.62
CA LYS A 42 -13.93 0.33 -29.04
C LYS A 42 -13.56 -1.15 -29.17
N PRO A 43 -14.34 -2.10 -28.60
CA PRO A 43 -14.10 -3.52 -28.77
C PRO A 43 -14.04 -3.92 -30.25
N GLY A 44 -12.95 -4.60 -30.65
CA GLY A 44 -12.73 -5.07 -32.02
C GLY A 44 -12.14 -4.03 -32.98
N SER A 45 -11.80 -2.83 -32.51
CA SER A 45 -11.05 -1.84 -33.29
C SER A 45 -9.57 -2.25 -33.46
N GLU A 46 -8.89 -1.70 -34.48
CA GLU A 46 -7.46 -1.96 -34.67
C GLU A 46 -6.62 -1.54 -33.45
N ILE A 47 -6.98 -0.43 -32.79
CA ILE A 47 -6.31 0.04 -31.57
C ILE A 47 -6.54 -0.90 -30.37
N SER A 48 -7.70 -1.56 -30.28
CA SER A 48 -8.00 -2.51 -29.19
C SER A 48 -7.17 -3.79 -29.22
N LYS A 49 -6.34 -4.00 -30.25
CA LYS A 49 -5.35 -5.09 -30.31
C LYS A 49 -4.08 -4.78 -29.51
N TYR A 50 -3.85 -3.51 -29.18
CA TYR A 50 -2.59 -3.01 -28.64
C TYR A 50 -2.71 -2.36 -27.26
N VAL A 51 -3.87 -1.78 -26.96
CA VAL A 51 -4.13 -1.14 -25.67
C VAL A 51 -5.60 -1.37 -25.29
N THR A 52 -5.85 -1.68 -24.03
CA THR A 52 -7.17 -1.83 -23.42
C THR A 52 -7.68 -0.46 -22.95
N GLN A 53 -9.00 -0.31 -22.75
CA GLN A 53 -9.54 0.91 -22.13
C GLN A 53 -8.91 1.13 -20.74
N GLU A 54 -8.73 0.05 -19.98
CA GLU A 54 -8.13 0.08 -18.64
C GLU A 54 -6.69 0.63 -18.65
N GLU A 55 -5.88 0.26 -19.65
CA GLU A 55 -4.53 0.79 -19.82
C GLU A 55 -4.54 2.28 -20.21
N VAL A 56 -5.45 2.71 -21.08
CA VAL A 56 -5.61 4.14 -21.41
C VAL A 56 -5.99 4.94 -20.17
N ASP A 57 -6.98 4.45 -19.42
CA ASP A 57 -7.47 5.09 -18.20
C ASP A 57 -6.32 5.20 -17.18
N SER A 58 -5.46 4.18 -17.04
CA SER A 58 -4.26 4.22 -16.17
C SER A 58 -3.28 5.38 -16.48
N PHE A 59 -3.19 5.81 -17.74
CA PHE A 59 -2.35 6.97 -18.12
C PHE A 59 -3.01 8.31 -17.81
N ALA A 60 -4.34 8.42 -17.98
CA ALA A 60 -5.09 9.63 -17.72
C ALA A 60 -4.90 10.12 -16.29
N LEU A 61 -4.86 9.18 -15.36
CA LEU A 61 -4.98 9.41 -13.93
C LEU A 61 -3.84 10.27 -13.32
N ARG A 62 -2.65 10.36 -13.92
CA ARG A 62 -1.41 10.74 -13.20
C ARG A 62 -1.24 12.21 -12.77
N TYR A 63 -2.06 13.16 -13.21
CA TYR A 63 -1.73 14.60 -13.06
C TYR A 63 -2.86 15.54 -12.62
N TRP A 64 -4.05 15.04 -12.29
CA TRP A 64 -5.17 15.89 -11.91
C TRP A 64 -5.30 16.15 -10.41
N ASP A 65 -5.61 17.38 -10.04
CA ASP A 65 -5.91 17.78 -8.65
C ASP A 65 -7.02 18.84 -8.65
N ILE A 66 -8.14 18.54 -8.01
CA ILE A 66 -9.32 19.42 -7.90
C ILE A 66 -9.03 20.76 -7.20
N ASP A 67 -7.94 20.84 -6.44
CA ASP A 67 -7.48 22.03 -5.72
C ASP A 67 -6.30 22.74 -6.42
N ASN A 68 -5.87 22.27 -7.60
CA ASN A 68 -4.76 22.87 -8.37
C ASN A 68 -5.03 24.32 -8.77
N ASN A 69 -4.12 25.25 -8.45
CA ASN A 69 -4.25 26.66 -8.83
C ASN A 69 -3.70 26.96 -10.24
N TYR A 70 -3.02 26.02 -10.89
CA TYR A 70 -2.39 26.19 -12.20
C TYR A 70 -3.20 25.49 -13.29
N THR A 71 -3.94 26.24 -14.09
CA THR A 71 -4.17 25.86 -15.49
C THR A 71 -4.20 27.08 -16.40
N GLU A 72 -3.53 26.95 -17.54
CA GLU A 72 -3.43 27.98 -18.58
C GLU A 72 -4.77 28.22 -19.31
N PHE A 73 -5.83 27.48 -18.96
CA PHE A 73 -7.12 27.47 -19.66
C PHE A 73 -8.33 27.34 -18.73
N VAL A 74 -8.34 28.03 -17.57
CA VAL A 74 -9.54 28.05 -16.73
C VAL A 74 -10.66 28.82 -17.45
N ASN A 75 -11.80 28.17 -17.67
CA ASN A 75 -13.02 28.85 -18.10
C ASN A 75 -13.30 30.04 -17.14
N PRO A 76 -13.39 31.30 -17.61
CA PRO A 76 -13.61 32.45 -16.72
C PRO A 76 -14.88 32.35 -15.86
N ILE A 77 -15.88 31.58 -16.32
CA ILE A 77 -17.12 31.29 -15.58
C ILE A 77 -16.85 30.34 -14.40
N ALA A 78 -15.84 29.47 -14.50
CA ALA A 78 -15.49 28.51 -13.46
C ALA A 78 -14.77 29.14 -12.27
N ILE A 79 -13.98 30.21 -12.47
CA ILE A 79 -13.14 30.81 -11.41
C ILE A 79 -13.96 31.31 -10.20
N PRO A 80 -15.00 32.15 -10.36
CA PRO A 80 -15.74 32.68 -9.21
C PRO A 80 -16.56 31.59 -8.51
N LEU A 81 -17.11 30.64 -9.27
CA LEU A 81 -17.83 29.49 -8.74
C LEU A 81 -16.91 28.60 -7.91
N ARG A 82 -15.72 28.30 -8.42
CA ARG A 82 -14.69 27.53 -7.73
C ARG A 82 -14.25 28.21 -6.44
N ASP A 83 -14.00 29.53 -6.46
CA ASP A 83 -13.66 30.28 -5.24
C ASP A 83 -14.77 30.19 -4.18
N ALA A 84 -16.03 30.33 -4.59
CA ALA A 84 -17.17 30.19 -3.67
C ALA A 84 -17.28 28.78 -3.08
N LEU A 85 -17.03 27.74 -3.88
CA LEU A 85 -17.01 26.34 -3.45
C LEU A 85 -15.87 26.06 -2.46
N LYS A 86 -14.64 26.49 -2.76
CA LYS A 86 -13.47 26.34 -1.87
C LYS A 86 -13.71 27.02 -0.51
N LYS A 87 -14.38 28.18 -0.52
CA LYS A 87 -14.74 28.94 0.69
C LYS A 87 -16.02 28.46 1.38
N LYS A 88 -16.68 27.42 0.87
CA LYS A 88 -17.94 26.88 1.40
C LYS A 88 -19.07 27.91 1.49
N HIS A 89 -19.12 28.84 0.54
CA HIS A 89 -20.09 29.93 0.52
C HIS A 89 -21.38 29.51 -0.22
N THR A 90 -22.21 28.68 0.40
CA THR A 90 -23.42 28.10 -0.24
C THR A 90 -24.27 29.13 -0.98
N ASN A 91 -24.65 30.25 -0.34
CA ASN A 91 -25.50 31.25 -0.99
C ASN A 91 -24.86 31.86 -2.25
N LYS A 92 -23.53 32.04 -2.26
CA LYS A 92 -22.81 32.54 -3.44
C LYS A 92 -22.75 31.50 -4.54
N VAL A 93 -22.57 30.22 -4.20
CA VAL A 93 -22.65 29.12 -5.16
C VAL A 93 -24.02 29.11 -5.83
N LEU A 94 -25.10 29.12 -5.04
CA LEU A 94 -26.47 29.06 -5.54
C LEU A 94 -26.85 30.30 -6.37
N SER A 95 -26.49 31.51 -5.90
CA SER A 95 -26.75 32.73 -6.67
C SER A 95 -25.94 32.76 -7.97
N TYR A 96 -24.68 32.34 -7.95
CA TYR A 96 -23.84 32.32 -9.13
C TYR A 96 -24.36 31.35 -10.21
N LEU A 97 -24.78 30.14 -9.81
CA LEU A 97 -25.41 29.18 -10.73
C LEU A 97 -26.68 29.77 -11.36
N LYS A 98 -27.53 30.41 -10.55
CA LYS A 98 -28.79 31.02 -11.00
C LYS A 98 -28.57 32.24 -11.91
N ASP A 99 -27.76 33.20 -11.48
CA ASP A 99 -27.57 34.49 -12.15
C ASP A 99 -26.88 34.32 -13.52
N ASN A 100 -26.09 33.25 -13.69
CA ASN A 100 -25.42 32.91 -14.94
C ASN A 100 -26.16 31.81 -15.74
N ASN A 101 -27.35 31.38 -15.30
CA ASN A 101 -28.15 30.32 -15.92
C ASN A 101 -27.36 29.03 -16.19
N LEU A 102 -26.57 28.60 -15.21
CA LEU A 102 -25.72 27.41 -15.29
C LEU A 102 -26.47 26.17 -14.80
N SER A 103 -26.16 25.03 -15.41
CA SER A 103 -26.56 23.73 -14.86
C SER A 103 -25.94 23.51 -13.47
N VAL A 104 -26.64 22.82 -12.58
CA VAL A 104 -26.09 22.41 -11.28
C VAL A 104 -24.90 21.44 -11.44
N ASP A 105 -24.86 20.69 -12.53
CA ASP A 105 -23.77 19.79 -12.93
C ASP A 105 -22.79 20.44 -13.93
N ILE A 106 -22.69 21.77 -13.90
CA ILE A 106 -21.72 22.49 -14.72
C ILE A 106 -20.33 21.92 -14.50
N GLU A 107 -19.64 21.62 -15.60
CA GLU A 107 -18.27 21.14 -15.55
C GLU A 107 -17.34 22.35 -15.35
N ILE A 108 -16.58 22.30 -14.27
CA ILE A 108 -15.65 23.36 -13.87
C ILE A 108 -14.33 23.12 -14.60
N GLU A 109 -13.66 22.01 -14.27
CA GLU A 109 -12.37 21.66 -14.82
C GLU A 109 -12.21 20.14 -14.82
N ASP A 110 -11.74 19.58 -15.93
CA ASP A 110 -11.63 18.14 -16.16
C ASP A 110 -12.86 17.30 -15.76
N GLY A 111 -14.04 17.87 -16.02
CA GLY A 111 -15.32 17.20 -15.75
C GLY A 111 -15.76 17.26 -14.28
N THR A 112 -14.99 17.94 -13.41
CA THR A 112 -15.39 18.12 -12.01
C THR A 112 -16.64 19.00 -11.90
N THR A 113 -17.53 18.65 -10.97
CA THR A 113 -18.80 19.35 -10.73
C THR A 113 -18.80 20.11 -9.40
N PRO A 114 -19.71 21.08 -9.19
CA PRO A 114 -19.92 21.71 -7.89
C PRO A 114 -20.11 20.70 -6.76
N LEU A 115 -20.80 19.58 -7.03
CA LEU A 115 -21.04 18.54 -6.04
C LEU A 115 -19.71 17.86 -5.61
N MET A 116 -18.82 17.56 -6.55
CA MET A 116 -17.47 17.02 -6.26
C MET A 116 -16.63 17.98 -5.42
N TYR A 117 -16.67 19.28 -5.71
CA TYR A 117 -15.98 20.29 -4.89
C TYR A 117 -16.54 20.33 -3.45
N SER A 118 -17.87 20.42 -3.29
CA SER A 118 -18.47 20.43 -1.95
C SER A 118 -18.13 19.15 -1.16
N SER A 119 -18.01 18.02 -1.86
CA SER A 119 -17.61 16.73 -1.31
C SER A 119 -16.16 16.72 -0.82
N PHE A 120 -15.24 17.19 -1.67
CA PHE A 120 -13.82 17.32 -1.35
C PHE A 120 -13.59 18.21 -0.13
N TYR A 121 -14.34 19.30 0.01
CA TYR A 121 -14.18 20.23 1.13
C TYR A 121 -14.97 19.84 2.38
N ASN A 122 -15.75 18.75 2.40
CA ASN A 122 -16.67 18.40 3.48
C ASN A 122 -17.66 19.56 3.78
N ASP A 123 -18.25 20.14 2.73
CA ASP A 123 -19.24 21.21 2.81
C ASP A 123 -20.66 20.65 2.71
N LEU A 124 -21.13 20.08 3.84
CA LEU A 124 -22.43 19.44 3.94
C LEU A 124 -23.60 20.34 3.48
N ASN A 125 -23.53 21.65 3.76
CA ASN A 125 -24.63 22.57 3.45
C ASN A 125 -24.75 22.78 1.95
N THR A 126 -23.64 23.09 1.28
CA THR A 126 -23.63 23.21 -0.18
C THR A 126 -23.96 21.89 -0.85
N THR A 127 -23.46 20.76 -0.36
CA THR A 127 -23.80 19.43 -0.89
C THR A 127 -25.32 19.18 -0.86
N LYS A 128 -25.99 19.46 0.26
CA LYS A 128 -27.45 19.28 0.38
C LYS A 128 -28.23 20.14 -0.62
N GLU A 129 -27.87 21.41 -0.75
CA GLU A 129 -28.57 22.31 -1.68
C GLU A 129 -28.31 21.94 -3.14
N LEU A 130 -27.10 21.48 -3.50
CA LEU A 130 -26.81 20.99 -4.84
C LEU A 130 -27.61 19.74 -5.19
N ILE A 131 -27.69 18.75 -4.27
CA ILE A 131 -28.55 17.56 -4.46
C ILE A 131 -30.02 17.97 -4.66
N LYS A 132 -30.51 18.91 -3.85
CA LYS A 132 -31.89 19.43 -3.95
C LYS A 132 -32.18 20.12 -5.29
N LEU A 133 -31.18 20.75 -5.88
CA LEU A 133 -31.25 21.32 -7.23
C LEU A 133 -31.14 20.27 -8.34
N GLY A 134 -30.96 18.99 -8.01
CA GLY A 134 -30.90 17.88 -8.96
C GLY A 134 -29.51 17.56 -9.46
N ALA A 135 -28.44 17.91 -8.71
CA ALA A 135 -27.09 17.49 -9.04
C ALA A 135 -26.98 15.97 -9.10
N ASP A 136 -26.34 15.44 -10.15
CA ASP A 136 -26.10 14.02 -10.30
C ASP A 136 -25.02 13.54 -9.32
N ILE A 137 -25.48 12.84 -8.28
CA ILE A 137 -24.65 12.28 -7.21
C ILE A 137 -23.71 11.15 -7.69
N HIS A 138 -23.95 10.58 -8.86
CA HIS A 138 -23.15 9.51 -9.46
C HIS A 138 -22.24 10.01 -10.59
N LYS A 139 -22.33 11.29 -10.97
CA LYS A 139 -21.53 11.85 -12.06
C LYS A 139 -20.04 11.63 -11.79
N LYS A 140 -19.29 11.26 -12.82
CA LYS A 140 -17.84 11.05 -12.77
C LYS A 140 -17.13 12.12 -13.58
N ASP A 141 -15.96 12.53 -13.10
CA ASP A 141 -15.07 13.40 -13.85
C ASP A 141 -14.33 12.63 -14.95
N LYS A 142 -13.41 13.29 -15.67
CA LYS A 142 -12.63 12.64 -16.74
C LYS A 142 -11.69 11.54 -16.24
N TYR A 143 -11.50 11.42 -14.92
CA TYR A 143 -10.65 10.44 -14.25
C TYR A 143 -11.47 9.33 -13.59
N GLY A 144 -12.80 9.33 -13.80
CA GLY A 144 -13.67 8.31 -13.24
C GLY A 144 -13.98 8.50 -11.75
N LEU A 145 -13.55 9.61 -11.13
CA LEU A 145 -13.83 9.91 -9.72
C LEU A 145 -15.22 10.50 -9.57
N SER A 146 -16.02 9.93 -8.66
CA SER A 146 -17.36 10.40 -8.29
C SER A 146 -17.32 11.38 -7.11
N PRO A 147 -18.41 12.12 -6.81
CA PRO A 147 -18.52 12.90 -5.57
C PRO A 147 -18.16 12.09 -4.32
N MET A 148 -18.59 10.82 -4.25
CA MET A 148 -18.26 9.91 -3.14
C MET A 148 -16.76 9.62 -3.06
N ALA A 149 -16.08 9.40 -4.20
CA ALA A 149 -14.63 9.18 -4.22
C ALA A 149 -13.86 10.40 -3.68
N TYR A 150 -14.26 11.62 -4.07
CA TYR A 150 -13.71 12.87 -3.53
C TYR A 150 -13.97 13.03 -2.03
N ALA A 151 -15.18 12.69 -1.57
CA ALA A 151 -15.53 12.74 -0.16
C ALA A 151 -14.67 11.78 0.67
N ILE A 152 -14.50 10.53 0.21
CA ILE A 152 -13.67 9.53 0.90
C ILE A 152 -12.22 9.97 0.92
N SER A 153 -11.68 10.43 -0.20
CA SER A 153 -10.27 10.85 -0.31
C SER A 153 -9.87 12.00 0.63
N MET A 154 -10.85 12.73 1.16
CA MET A 154 -10.68 13.83 2.11
C MET A 154 -11.24 13.54 3.51
N ASN A 155 -11.71 12.31 3.76
CA ASN A 155 -12.41 11.94 4.99
C ASN A 155 -13.57 12.89 5.34
N SER A 156 -14.34 13.27 4.33
CA SER A 156 -15.50 14.16 4.44
C SER A 156 -16.71 13.43 5.04
N LEU A 157 -16.58 12.94 6.27
CA LEU A 157 -17.50 11.98 6.89
C LEU A 157 -18.98 12.41 6.86
N ASN A 158 -19.26 13.70 7.03
CA ASN A 158 -20.64 14.20 7.00
C ASN A 158 -21.26 14.07 5.60
N VAL A 159 -20.48 14.38 4.56
CA VAL A 159 -20.91 14.23 3.17
C VAL A 159 -21.01 12.75 2.79
N ILE A 160 -20.06 11.92 3.21
CA ILE A 160 -20.09 10.46 2.99
C ILE A 160 -21.37 9.84 3.56
N LYS A 161 -21.74 10.20 4.79
CA LYS A 161 -22.99 9.75 5.42
C LYS A 161 -24.23 10.19 4.63
N LEU A 162 -24.27 11.46 4.21
CA LEU A 162 -25.37 11.97 3.39
C LEU A 162 -25.50 11.20 2.07
N PHE A 163 -24.38 10.91 1.39
CA PHE A 163 -24.39 10.18 0.12
C PHE A 163 -24.86 8.74 0.29
N TYR A 164 -24.38 8.06 1.33
CA TYR A 164 -24.85 6.71 1.67
C TYR A 164 -26.35 6.69 1.99
N GLU A 165 -26.84 7.63 2.81
CA GLU A 165 -28.27 7.80 3.11
C GLU A 165 -29.10 8.13 1.86
N SER A 166 -28.49 8.75 0.85
CA SER A 166 -29.12 9.04 -0.44
C SER A 166 -29.06 7.88 -1.44
N GLY A 167 -28.54 6.71 -1.04
CA GLY A 167 -28.53 5.49 -1.85
C GLY A 167 -27.24 5.19 -2.61
N VAL A 168 -26.18 6.01 -2.45
CA VAL A 168 -24.88 5.78 -3.09
C VAL A 168 -24.13 4.67 -2.35
N LYS A 169 -23.64 3.68 -3.10
CA LYS A 169 -22.89 2.55 -2.52
C LYS A 169 -21.38 2.80 -2.56
N PHE A 170 -20.65 2.22 -1.61
CA PHE A 170 -19.18 2.33 -1.57
C PHE A 170 -18.52 1.63 -2.77
N GLU A 171 -19.14 0.59 -3.32
CA GLU A 171 -18.70 -0.12 -4.53
C GLU A 171 -18.69 0.77 -5.78
N GLU A 172 -19.42 1.88 -5.77
CA GLU A 172 -19.44 2.85 -6.87
C GLU A 172 -18.24 3.81 -6.85
N ALA A 173 -17.47 3.80 -5.75
CA ALA A 173 -16.23 4.54 -5.56
C ALA A 173 -15.08 3.60 -5.18
N PRO A 174 -14.71 2.64 -6.05
CA PRO A 174 -13.70 1.60 -5.72
C PRO A 174 -12.28 2.17 -5.59
N ILE A 175 -12.04 3.33 -6.18
CA ILE A 175 -10.73 3.98 -6.26
C ILE A 175 -10.84 5.37 -5.65
N THR A 176 -9.84 5.74 -4.86
CA THR A 176 -9.64 7.08 -4.32
C THR A 176 -8.31 7.64 -4.79
N GLN A 177 -8.16 8.96 -4.61
CA GLN A 177 -6.93 9.66 -4.95
C GLN A 177 -6.23 10.14 -3.67
N GLY A 178 -4.92 9.95 -3.59
CA GLY A 178 -4.16 10.26 -2.38
C GLY A 178 -3.93 11.77 -2.16
N TYR A 179 -4.87 12.46 -1.51
CA TYR A 179 -4.72 13.89 -1.17
C TYR A 179 -4.08 14.16 0.19
N ILE A 180 -4.26 13.25 1.15
CA ILE A 180 -3.80 13.45 2.54
C ILE A 180 -2.61 12.55 2.83
N LEU A 181 -1.52 13.13 3.33
CA LEU A 181 -0.35 12.38 3.78
C LEU A 181 -0.53 11.95 5.24
N SER A 182 -0.20 10.69 5.54
CA SER A 182 -0.29 10.13 6.89
C SER A 182 1.09 9.83 7.48
N PRO A 183 1.24 9.91 8.82
CA PRO A 183 2.43 9.40 9.50
C PRO A 183 2.65 7.92 9.17
N SER A 184 3.89 7.57 8.82
CA SER A 184 4.33 6.19 8.67
C SER A 184 5.82 6.09 9.00
N TYR A 185 6.29 4.91 9.41
CA TYR A 185 7.69 4.74 9.81
C TYR A 185 8.72 5.10 8.72
N PRO A 186 8.47 4.87 7.42
CA PRO A 186 9.34 5.37 6.36
C PRO A 186 9.48 6.90 6.33
N ASN A 187 8.48 7.63 6.84
CA ASN A 187 8.39 9.09 6.80
C ASN A 187 8.67 9.74 8.16
N ILE A 188 9.37 9.05 9.07
CA ILE A 188 9.96 9.72 10.24
C ILE A 188 10.87 10.83 9.70
N ASP A 189 10.82 12.01 10.30
CA ASP A 189 11.66 13.17 9.98
C ASP A 189 12.85 13.26 10.95
N LYS A 190 12.58 13.22 12.25
CA LYS A 190 13.61 13.31 13.29
C LYS A 190 13.17 12.65 14.58
N LEU A 191 14.17 12.37 15.44
CA LEU A 191 13.96 11.88 16.79
C LEU A 191 14.34 12.97 17.78
N VAL A 192 13.50 13.18 18.79
CA VAL A 192 13.80 14.06 19.92
C VAL A 192 13.94 13.20 21.17
N ILE A 193 15.11 13.24 21.79
CA ILE A 193 15.49 12.35 22.88
C ILE A 193 15.62 13.14 24.17
N ASN A 194 14.99 12.66 25.24
CA ASN A 194 15.12 13.21 26.58
C ASN A 194 15.37 12.06 27.58
N GLY A 195 16.63 11.83 27.92
CA GLY A 195 17.02 10.64 28.68
C GLY A 195 16.71 9.37 27.87
N ASN A 196 15.80 8.54 28.37
CA ASN A 196 15.39 7.29 27.72
C ASN A 196 14.15 7.43 26.84
N ASP A 197 13.49 8.60 26.87
CA ASP A 197 12.28 8.84 26.09
C ASP A 197 12.63 9.25 24.65
N ILE A 198 12.11 8.49 23.68
CA ILE A 198 12.20 8.81 22.26
C ILE A 198 10.86 9.38 21.79
N LYS A 199 10.85 10.66 21.43
CA LYS A 199 9.74 11.27 20.70
C LYS A 199 10.01 11.22 19.20
N ILE A 200 9.12 10.56 18.47
CA ILE A 200 9.17 10.44 17.01
C ILE A 200 8.46 11.65 16.39
N VAL A 201 9.15 12.35 15.48
CA VAL A 201 8.57 13.42 14.67
C VAL A 201 8.51 12.95 13.23
N TYR A 202 7.32 12.97 12.64
CA TYR A 202 7.09 12.58 11.24
C TYR A 202 7.14 13.78 10.31
N LYS A 203 7.53 13.56 9.05
CA LYS A 203 7.53 14.59 7.99
C LYS A 203 6.13 15.14 7.73
N TYR A 204 5.16 14.23 7.73
CA TYR A 204 3.77 14.53 7.44
C TYR A 204 2.94 14.42 8.71
N ASN A 205 1.99 15.33 8.84
CA ASN A 205 0.90 15.24 9.80
C ASN A 205 -0.41 15.11 9.02
N TRP A 206 -1.45 14.60 9.67
CA TRP A 206 -2.79 14.31 9.14
C TRP A 206 -3.51 15.51 8.46
N ILE A 207 -2.86 16.67 8.42
CA ILE A 207 -3.40 17.95 7.96
C ILE A 207 -2.73 18.39 6.65
N GLN A 208 -1.56 17.83 6.30
CA GLN A 208 -0.86 18.22 5.09
C GLN A 208 -1.50 17.57 3.87
N LYS A 209 -2.14 18.40 3.05
CA LYS A 209 -2.51 18.05 1.68
C LYS A 209 -1.22 17.92 0.87
N ASP A 210 -1.04 16.80 0.20
CA ASP A 210 -0.01 16.68 -0.83
C ASP A 210 -0.50 17.47 -2.04
N TYR A 211 0.29 18.41 -2.56
CA TYR A 211 0.00 19.14 -3.80
C TYR A 211 1.06 18.87 -4.88
N ASP A 212 2.20 18.30 -4.50
CA ASP A 212 3.43 18.32 -5.30
C ASP A 212 3.79 16.93 -5.85
N THR A 213 3.21 15.85 -5.33
CA THR A 213 3.41 14.50 -5.87
C THR A 213 2.35 14.14 -6.91
N PRO A 214 2.74 13.45 -8.01
CA PRO A 214 1.79 12.80 -8.91
C PRO A 214 0.83 11.95 -8.09
N LYS A 215 -0.46 12.22 -8.23
CA LYS A 215 -1.47 11.58 -7.40
C LYS A 215 -1.58 10.11 -7.76
N GLY A 216 -1.11 9.25 -6.86
CA GLY A 216 -1.38 7.82 -6.93
C GLY A 216 -2.86 7.54 -6.67
N TYR A 217 -3.39 6.55 -7.37
CA TYR A 217 -4.74 6.03 -7.15
C TYR A 217 -4.61 4.79 -6.30
N GLY A 218 -5.44 4.72 -5.26
CA GLY A 218 -5.44 3.63 -4.31
C GLY A 218 -6.79 2.93 -4.29
N TYR A 219 -6.77 1.65 -3.93
CA TYR A 219 -7.98 0.99 -3.50
C TYR A 219 -8.59 1.76 -2.33
N MET A 220 -9.86 2.15 -2.45
CA MET A 220 -10.55 3.04 -1.52
C MET A 220 -10.36 2.64 -0.05
N PHE A 221 -10.63 1.38 0.29
CA PHE A 221 -10.60 0.96 1.69
C PHE A 221 -9.18 0.78 2.23
N GLU A 222 -8.22 0.47 1.36
CA GLU A 222 -6.81 0.48 1.75
C GLU A 222 -6.34 1.88 2.14
N ASP A 223 -6.75 2.91 1.39
CA ASP A 223 -6.37 4.29 1.72
C ASP A 223 -6.95 4.69 3.09
N VAL A 224 -8.22 4.33 3.36
CA VAL A 224 -8.86 4.51 4.67
C VAL A 224 -8.08 3.81 5.79
N VAL A 225 -7.62 2.58 5.57
CA VAL A 225 -6.83 1.78 6.53
C VAL A 225 -5.45 2.39 6.74
N PHE A 226 -4.72 2.70 5.67
CA PHE A 226 -3.36 3.24 5.73
C PHE A 226 -3.33 4.64 6.35
N LYS A 227 -4.35 5.46 6.08
CA LYS A 227 -4.57 6.75 6.74
C LYS A 227 -5.25 6.61 8.09
N ASN A 228 -5.45 5.40 8.63
CA ASN A 228 -6.00 5.13 9.96
C ASN A 228 -7.28 5.91 10.31
N TRP A 229 -8.19 6.10 9.35
CA TRP A 229 -9.43 6.86 9.56
C TRP A 229 -10.49 5.98 10.23
N ILE A 230 -10.33 5.77 11.54
CA ILE A 230 -11.12 4.82 12.34
C ILE A 230 -12.64 5.00 12.17
N GLU A 231 -13.13 6.24 12.33
CA GLU A 231 -14.58 6.52 12.25
C GLU A 231 -15.16 6.24 10.86
N LEU A 232 -14.39 6.54 9.80
CA LEU A 232 -14.80 6.27 8.43
C LEU A 232 -14.73 4.78 8.12
N ALA A 233 -13.64 4.10 8.50
CA ALA A 233 -13.51 2.66 8.36
C ALA A 233 -14.67 1.92 9.03
N LYS A 234 -15.00 2.34 10.26
CA LYS A 234 -16.11 1.77 11.03
C LYS A 234 -17.42 1.96 10.30
N PHE A 235 -17.73 3.18 9.87
CA PHE A 235 -18.95 3.47 9.12
C PHE A 235 -19.05 2.63 7.84
N ILE A 236 -17.97 2.50 7.08
CA ILE A 236 -17.93 1.68 5.86
C ILE A 236 -18.20 0.21 6.19
N LEU A 237 -17.55 -0.38 7.18
CA LEU A 237 -17.76 -1.79 7.52
C LEU A 237 -19.17 -2.06 8.06
N GLU A 238 -19.69 -1.17 8.91
CA GLU A 238 -21.05 -1.26 9.46
C GLU A 238 -22.13 -1.10 8.37
N SER A 239 -21.80 -0.47 7.25
CA SER A 239 -22.68 -0.36 6.08
C SER A 239 -22.92 -1.70 5.35
N GLY A 240 -22.16 -2.75 5.70
CA GLY A 240 -22.17 -4.04 5.04
C GLY A 240 -21.17 -4.17 3.89
N TYR A 241 -20.39 -3.12 3.60
CA TYR A 241 -19.29 -3.17 2.65
C TYR A 241 -18.27 -4.24 3.08
N LYS A 242 -17.84 -5.07 2.13
CA LYS A 242 -16.85 -6.12 2.35
C LYS A 242 -15.54 -5.73 1.68
N PRO A 243 -14.50 -5.36 2.45
CA PRO A 243 -13.20 -5.11 1.86
C PRO A 243 -12.60 -6.40 1.30
N TYR A 244 -12.01 -6.29 0.11
CA TYR A 244 -11.30 -7.38 -0.54
C TYR A 244 -9.78 -7.19 -0.42
N SER A 245 -9.05 -8.28 -0.62
CA SER A 245 -7.62 -8.22 -0.92
C SER A 245 -7.45 -7.89 -2.40
N TYR A 246 -6.33 -7.27 -2.78
CA TYR A 246 -6.05 -6.97 -4.18
C TYR A 246 -4.62 -7.32 -4.53
N PHE A 247 -4.35 -7.70 -5.78
CA PHE A 247 -3.04 -8.13 -6.24
C PHE A 247 -2.78 -7.58 -7.63
N THR A 248 -1.59 -7.05 -7.88
CA THR A 248 -1.22 -6.53 -9.21
C THR A 248 -0.40 -7.58 -9.96
N ILE A 249 -0.86 -8.00 -11.13
CA ILE A 249 -0.11 -8.87 -12.06
C ILE A 249 0.22 -8.05 -13.32
N GLY A 250 1.48 -7.65 -13.48
CA GLY A 250 1.85 -6.71 -14.55
C GLY A 250 1.15 -5.36 -14.33
N ASP A 251 0.34 -4.95 -15.31
CA ASP A 251 -0.47 -3.72 -15.24
C ASP A 251 -1.93 -3.98 -14.80
N THR A 252 -2.32 -5.25 -14.59
CA THR A 252 -3.69 -5.62 -14.22
C THR A 252 -3.84 -5.70 -12.70
N ILE A 253 -4.85 -5.02 -12.15
CA ILE A 253 -5.22 -5.14 -10.73
C ILE A 253 -6.32 -6.19 -10.59
N LYS A 254 -6.04 -7.26 -9.86
CA LYS A 254 -7.01 -8.30 -9.48
C LYS A 254 -7.54 -8.04 -8.08
N TYR A 255 -8.83 -8.31 -7.88
CA TYR A 255 -9.53 -8.11 -6.61
C TYR A 255 -10.16 -9.42 -6.15
N GLY A 256 -10.10 -9.71 -4.85
CA GLY A 256 -10.48 -11.02 -4.36
C GLY A 256 -10.70 -11.12 -2.86
N TYR A 257 -11.68 -11.93 -2.46
CA TYR A 257 -11.92 -12.28 -1.05
C TYR A 257 -11.11 -13.52 -0.64
N SER A 258 -10.64 -14.27 -1.63
CA SER A 258 -9.81 -15.46 -1.51
C SER A 258 -8.65 -15.43 -2.49
N ILE A 259 -7.69 -16.33 -2.29
CA ILE A 259 -6.54 -16.46 -3.19
C ILE A 259 -6.93 -16.93 -4.59
N TYR A 260 -8.04 -17.67 -4.71
CA TYR A 260 -8.58 -18.15 -5.98
C TYR A 260 -9.29 -17.06 -6.78
N ASP A 261 -9.63 -15.95 -6.13
CA ASP A 261 -10.10 -14.74 -6.82
C ASP A 261 -8.91 -13.92 -7.35
N LEU A 262 -7.73 -14.07 -6.74
CA LEU A 262 -6.51 -13.33 -7.08
C LEU A 262 -5.64 -14.05 -8.13
N PHE A 263 -5.65 -15.38 -8.15
CA PHE A 263 -4.86 -16.19 -9.08
C PHE A 263 -5.76 -17.18 -9.82
N THR A 264 -5.63 -17.24 -11.14
CA THR A 264 -6.29 -18.30 -11.91
C THR A 264 -5.64 -19.64 -11.55
N LYS A 265 -6.36 -20.73 -11.82
CA LYS A 265 -5.80 -22.06 -11.65
C LYS A 265 -4.54 -22.27 -12.51
N GLU A 266 -4.50 -21.64 -13.69
CA GLU A 266 -3.35 -21.67 -14.60
C GLU A 266 -2.16 -20.87 -14.05
N ASP A 267 -2.39 -19.66 -13.49
CA ASP A 267 -1.36 -18.89 -12.76
C ASP A 267 -0.73 -19.72 -11.63
N ILE A 268 -1.60 -20.44 -10.89
CA ILE A 268 -1.20 -21.33 -9.80
C ILE A 268 -0.39 -22.52 -10.33
N ASP A 269 -0.84 -23.15 -11.41
CA ASP A 269 -0.19 -24.32 -12.01
C ASP A 269 1.17 -23.97 -12.63
N ASP A 270 1.30 -22.80 -13.26
CA ASP A 270 2.57 -22.30 -13.81
C ASP A 270 3.59 -21.98 -12.72
N LEU A 271 3.16 -21.31 -11.64
CA LEU A 271 3.99 -21.10 -10.45
C LEU A 271 4.45 -22.45 -9.85
N MET A 272 3.58 -23.45 -9.83
CA MET A 272 3.89 -24.82 -9.36
C MET A 272 4.88 -25.59 -10.25
N ILE A 273 4.95 -25.28 -11.54
CA ILE A 273 5.93 -25.86 -12.46
C ILE A 273 7.31 -25.21 -12.25
N LEU A 274 7.36 -23.88 -12.19
CA LEU A 274 8.60 -23.12 -11.95
C LEU A 274 9.25 -23.48 -10.61
N ALA A 275 8.43 -23.63 -9.57
CA ALA A 275 8.79 -24.14 -8.26
C ALA A 275 9.63 -25.42 -8.34
N LYS A 276 9.05 -26.47 -8.93
CA LYS A 276 9.63 -27.81 -9.02
C LYS A 276 10.90 -27.87 -9.87
N GLN A 277 10.98 -27.03 -10.91
CA GLN A 277 12.13 -26.99 -11.80
C GLN A 277 13.38 -26.34 -11.16
N SER A 278 13.19 -25.48 -10.16
CA SER A 278 14.29 -24.75 -9.54
C SER A 278 15.23 -25.59 -8.67
N LYS A 279 14.93 -26.88 -8.41
CA LYS A 279 15.62 -27.76 -7.43
C LYS A 279 15.80 -27.16 -6.03
N ARG A 280 15.26 -25.98 -5.77
CA ARG A 280 14.94 -25.54 -4.42
C ARG A 280 13.84 -26.49 -3.98
N ASP A 281 14.01 -27.15 -2.84
CA ASP A 281 12.85 -27.63 -2.09
C ASP A 281 11.98 -26.40 -1.89
N MET A 282 11.02 -26.18 -2.78
CA MET A 282 10.17 -25.01 -2.69
C MET A 282 9.32 -25.27 -1.45
N PHE A 283 9.61 -24.49 -0.40
CA PHE A 283 8.69 -23.92 0.56
C PHE A 283 7.29 -24.53 0.50
N ASP A 284 6.76 -25.01 1.63
CA ASP A 284 5.35 -25.39 1.78
C ASP A 284 4.49 -24.42 0.95
N TYR A 285 3.97 -24.91 -0.19
CA TYR A 285 3.33 -24.05 -1.19
C TYR A 285 2.20 -23.26 -0.56
N ASN A 286 1.48 -23.89 0.38
CA ASN A 286 0.40 -23.24 1.11
C ASN A 286 0.92 -22.08 1.95
N LEU A 287 2.09 -22.24 2.58
CA LEU A 287 2.76 -21.18 3.33
C LEU A 287 3.18 -20.01 2.43
N SER A 288 3.81 -20.28 1.27
CA SER A 288 4.19 -19.21 0.33
C SER A 288 2.98 -18.45 -0.22
N MET A 289 1.89 -19.16 -0.48
CA MET A 289 0.64 -18.56 -0.92
C MET A 289 -0.03 -17.74 0.20
N ASP A 290 0.02 -18.21 1.44
CA ASP A 290 -0.41 -17.45 2.61
C ASP A 290 0.42 -16.19 2.82
N GLU A 291 1.74 -16.26 2.64
CA GLU A 291 2.64 -15.09 2.68
C GLU A 291 2.28 -14.06 1.61
N LEU A 292 2.05 -14.51 0.37
CA LEU A 292 1.65 -13.65 -0.74
C LEU A 292 0.31 -12.96 -0.45
N ARG A 293 -0.70 -13.71 -0.03
CA ARG A 293 -2.01 -13.18 0.36
C ARG A 293 -1.89 -12.18 1.51
N TYR A 294 -1.14 -12.53 2.55
CA TYR A 294 -0.90 -11.64 3.68
C TYR A 294 -0.19 -10.36 3.23
N SER A 295 0.82 -10.45 2.35
CA SER A 295 1.61 -9.30 1.88
C SER A 295 0.80 -8.24 1.12
N HIS A 296 -0.36 -8.62 0.59
CA HIS A 296 -1.29 -7.77 -0.13
C HIS A 296 -2.59 -7.49 0.65
N SER A 297 -2.63 -7.88 1.92
CA SER A 297 -3.78 -7.64 2.79
C SER A 297 -3.75 -6.25 3.45
N LEU A 298 -4.90 -5.84 3.95
CA LEU A 298 -5.03 -4.64 4.77
C LEU A 298 -4.23 -4.74 6.08
N TYR A 299 -4.07 -5.95 6.64
CA TYR A 299 -3.27 -6.20 7.84
C TYR A 299 -1.79 -5.86 7.61
N LYS A 300 -1.27 -6.09 6.40
CA LYS A 300 0.12 -5.73 6.07
C LYS A 300 0.38 -4.23 6.15
N ARG A 301 -0.62 -3.41 5.86
CA ARG A 301 -0.50 -1.94 5.91
C ARG A 301 -0.34 -1.43 7.33
N LEU A 302 -0.95 -2.12 8.30
CA LEU A 302 -0.84 -1.80 9.71
C LEU A 302 0.58 -1.95 10.27
N GLU A 303 1.45 -2.77 9.66
CA GLU A 303 2.84 -2.93 10.09
C GLU A 303 3.68 -1.65 9.97
N LYS A 304 3.23 -0.66 9.19
CA LYS A 304 4.04 0.52 8.81
C LYS A 304 3.55 1.84 9.38
N ILE A 305 2.43 1.84 10.09
CA ILE A 305 1.77 3.06 10.58
C ILE A 305 1.72 3.05 12.11
N PRO A 306 1.84 4.22 12.77
CA PRO A 306 1.66 4.33 14.21
C PRO A 306 0.17 4.24 14.60
N ASN A 307 -0.10 3.91 15.86
CA ASN A 307 -1.45 3.86 16.46
C ASN A 307 -2.43 2.98 15.65
N PHE A 308 -1.95 1.85 15.14
CA PHE A 308 -2.70 0.97 14.24
C PHE A 308 -3.72 0.09 14.97
N GLU A 309 -3.64 -0.02 16.30
CA GLU A 309 -4.42 -0.97 17.09
C GLU A 309 -5.94 -0.81 16.97
N PRO A 310 -6.52 0.41 16.98
CA PRO A 310 -7.97 0.56 16.79
C PRO A 310 -8.44 0.09 15.41
N MET A 311 -7.63 0.31 14.37
CA MET A 311 -7.93 -0.20 13.02
C MET A 311 -7.80 -1.71 12.98
N LEU A 312 -6.78 -2.28 13.61
CA LEU A 312 -6.62 -3.73 13.70
C LEU A 312 -7.82 -4.39 14.38
N ASP A 313 -8.26 -3.85 15.51
CA ASP A 313 -9.41 -4.36 16.25
C ASP A 313 -10.66 -4.32 15.36
N LEU A 314 -10.88 -3.21 14.67
CA LEU A 314 -12.00 -3.05 13.75
C LEU A 314 -11.99 -4.05 12.58
N LEU A 315 -10.84 -4.30 11.95
CA LEU A 315 -10.70 -5.28 10.86
C LEU A 315 -10.98 -6.71 11.34
N LEU A 316 -10.51 -7.05 12.54
CA LEU A 316 -10.74 -8.37 13.14
C LEU A 316 -12.20 -8.57 13.55
N GLU A 317 -12.84 -7.56 14.15
CA GLU A 317 -14.26 -7.59 14.55
C GLU A 317 -15.20 -7.83 13.37
N HIS A 318 -14.85 -7.29 12.19
CA HIS A 318 -15.63 -7.44 10.96
C HIS A 318 -15.16 -8.61 10.07
N ASN A 319 -14.23 -9.44 10.57
CA ASN A 319 -13.67 -10.60 9.87
C ASN A 319 -13.18 -10.26 8.45
N VAL A 320 -12.47 -9.13 8.31
CA VAL A 320 -11.95 -8.70 7.01
C VAL A 320 -10.93 -9.70 6.49
N SER A 321 -10.99 -9.99 5.19
CA SER A 321 -10.15 -10.98 4.52
C SER A 321 -8.65 -10.62 4.55
N GLY A 322 -7.78 -11.63 4.44
CA GLY A 322 -6.33 -11.44 4.39
C GLY A 322 -5.61 -11.51 5.75
N GLN A 323 -6.30 -12.02 6.78
CA GLN A 323 -5.68 -12.36 8.07
C GLN A 323 -4.52 -13.36 7.87
N PRO A 324 -3.42 -13.25 8.64
CA PRO A 324 -2.33 -14.22 8.58
C PRO A 324 -2.82 -15.60 9.05
N SER A 325 -2.41 -16.66 8.34
CA SER A 325 -2.75 -18.04 8.71
C SER A 325 -2.01 -18.50 9.96
N LYS A 326 -2.44 -19.61 10.55
CA LYS A 326 -1.78 -20.20 11.71
C LYS A 326 -0.39 -20.72 11.34
N GLU A 327 -0.29 -21.30 10.14
CA GLU A 327 0.92 -21.83 9.54
C GLU A 327 1.94 -20.71 9.31
N LEU A 328 1.49 -19.57 8.75
CA LEU A 328 2.31 -18.37 8.59
C LEU A 328 2.81 -17.83 9.93
N MET A 329 1.91 -17.64 10.90
CA MET A 329 2.30 -17.15 12.22
C MET A 329 3.28 -18.10 12.93
N LYS A 330 3.13 -19.41 12.76
CA LYS A 330 4.05 -20.40 13.31
C LYS A 330 5.43 -20.29 12.66
N SER A 331 5.51 -20.28 11.33
CA SER A 331 6.77 -20.11 10.59
C SER A 331 7.50 -18.81 10.99
N GLU A 332 6.76 -17.70 11.05
CA GLU A 332 7.29 -16.42 11.48
C GLU A 332 7.79 -16.43 12.94
N TYR A 333 7.12 -17.19 13.82
CA TYR A 333 7.57 -17.34 15.20
C TYR A 333 8.87 -18.12 15.29
N GLU A 334 8.98 -19.22 14.55
CA GLU A 334 10.21 -20.03 14.49
C GLU A 334 11.39 -19.20 13.97
N ASN A 335 11.17 -18.40 12.92
CA ASN A 335 12.19 -17.47 12.41
C ASN A 335 12.54 -16.38 13.44
N CYS A 336 11.53 -15.79 14.10
CA CYS A 336 11.72 -14.81 15.16
C CYS A 336 12.59 -15.36 16.30
N TYR A 337 12.28 -16.57 16.80
CA TYR A 337 13.07 -17.23 17.85
C TYR A 337 14.51 -17.51 17.40
N LYS A 338 14.71 -17.89 16.13
CA LYS A 338 16.06 -18.07 15.58
C LYS A 338 16.87 -16.79 15.60
N ILE A 339 16.29 -15.70 15.09
CA ILE A 339 16.95 -14.40 15.07
C ILE A 339 17.22 -13.93 16.51
N TYR A 340 16.31 -14.18 17.45
CA TYR A 340 16.52 -13.92 18.86
C TYR A 340 17.80 -14.59 19.38
N ILE A 341 17.92 -15.92 19.21
CA ILE A 341 19.09 -16.68 19.67
C ILE A 341 20.37 -16.20 18.98
N LEU A 342 20.36 -16.03 17.66
CA LEU A 342 21.52 -15.56 16.91
C LEU A 342 21.96 -14.16 17.37
N SER A 343 21.01 -13.27 17.67
CA SER A 343 21.31 -11.92 18.16
C SER A 343 21.97 -11.94 19.55
N ILE A 344 21.69 -12.95 20.37
CA ILE A 344 22.36 -13.18 21.66
C ILE A 344 23.75 -13.75 21.44
N ILE A 345 23.88 -14.84 20.67
CA ILE A 345 25.15 -15.51 20.40
C ILE A 345 26.18 -14.55 19.80
N GLY A 346 25.77 -13.70 18.86
CA GLY A 346 26.66 -12.69 18.26
C GLY A 346 27.13 -11.59 19.22
N ALA A 347 26.45 -11.42 20.36
CA ALA A 347 26.74 -10.38 21.34
C ALA A 347 27.32 -10.90 22.66
N ILE A 348 27.32 -12.22 22.90
CA ILE A 348 27.91 -12.82 24.09
C ILE A 348 29.43 -12.57 24.13
N ASP A 349 29.93 -12.36 25.34
CA ASP A 349 31.33 -12.43 25.71
C ASP A 349 31.48 -13.03 27.11
N ILE A 350 32.68 -13.48 27.45
CA ILE A 350 32.98 -14.20 28.69
C ILE A 350 34.13 -13.48 29.40
N ASP A 351 33.91 -13.10 30.66
CA ASP A 351 34.96 -12.45 31.46
C ASP A 351 36.02 -13.44 31.96
N ASP A 352 37.11 -12.94 32.55
CA ASP A 352 38.20 -13.75 33.09
C ASP A 352 37.77 -14.72 34.21
N LYS A 353 36.58 -14.51 34.78
CA LYS A 353 35.99 -15.36 35.84
C LYS A 353 35.03 -16.40 35.27
N GLY A 354 34.82 -16.43 33.95
CA GLY A 354 33.90 -17.34 33.27
C GLY A 354 32.44 -16.88 33.28
N ASN A 355 32.15 -15.62 33.64
CA ASN A 355 30.80 -15.08 33.58
C ASN A 355 30.47 -14.63 32.16
N TYR A 356 29.33 -15.08 31.65
CA TYR A 356 28.74 -14.66 30.40
C TYR A 356 28.03 -13.32 30.57
N PHE A 357 28.23 -12.41 29.61
CA PHE A 357 27.53 -11.13 29.52
C PHE A 357 27.32 -10.71 28.05
N LEU A 358 26.46 -9.72 27.81
CA LEU A 358 26.24 -9.15 26.48
C LEU A 358 27.11 -7.90 26.29
N LYS A 359 27.91 -7.85 25.21
CA LYS A 359 28.76 -6.70 24.86
C LYS A 359 27.99 -5.44 24.50
N TYR A 360 26.78 -5.61 23.99
CA TYR A 360 25.90 -4.52 23.58
C TYR A 360 24.44 -4.94 23.61
N ASN A 361 23.56 -3.97 23.81
CA ASN A 361 22.12 -4.11 23.66
C ASN A 361 21.69 -3.69 22.26
N SER A 362 20.55 -4.22 21.81
CA SER A 362 19.93 -3.84 20.54
C SER A 362 18.42 -3.73 20.74
N MET A 363 17.81 -2.75 20.08
CA MET A 363 16.36 -2.57 20.12
C MET A 363 15.67 -3.75 19.44
N SER A 364 16.21 -4.26 18.33
CA SER A 364 15.59 -5.41 17.64
C SER A 364 15.61 -6.65 18.52
N ARG A 365 16.70 -6.90 19.26
CA ARG A 365 16.76 -7.95 20.29
C ARG A 365 15.67 -7.80 21.35
N ASN A 366 15.38 -6.57 21.81
CA ASN A 366 14.30 -6.33 22.77
C ASN A 366 12.93 -6.74 22.21
N VAL A 367 12.66 -6.46 20.93
CA VAL A 367 11.43 -6.89 20.25
C VAL A 367 11.38 -8.42 20.21
N TYR A 368 12.45 -9.08 19.76
CA TYR A 368 12.48 -10.54 19.71
C TYR A 368 12.32 -11.18 21.10
N GLN A 369 12.96 -10.62 22.13
CA GLN A 369 12.82 -11.10 23.51
C GLN A 369 11.37 -10.98 24.03
N LYS A 370 10.69 -9.89 23.68
CA LYS A 370 9.30 -9.60 24.07
C LYS A 370 8.31 -10.59 23.45
N TYR A 371 8.48 -10.95 22.17
CA TYR A 371 7.48 -11.73 21.43
C TYR A 371 7.84 -13.21 21.26
N CYS A 372 9.11 -13.55 21.08
CA CYS A 372 9.53 -14.88 20.62
C CYS A 372 10.76 -15.44 21.36
N SER A 373 10.79 -15.30 22.70
CA SER A 373 11.91 -15.79 23.53
C SER A 373 11.82 -17.26 23.97
N LYS A 374 10.80 -18.00 23.53
CA LYS A 374 10.57 -19.40 23.95
C LYS A 374 10.63 -20.34 22.75
N ASP A 375 11.34 -21.45 22.88
CA ASP A 375 11.37 -22.50 21.86
C ASP A 375 10.00 -23.19 21.73
N TYR A 376 9.64 -23.62 20.52
CA TYR A 376 8.39 -24.32 20.19
C TYR A 376 7.09 -23.62 20.64
N ALA A 377 7.11 -22.30 20.81
CA ALA A 377 5.92 -21.50 21.09
C ALA A 377 5.32 -20.90 19.81
N ASN A 378 4.27 -20.10 19.96
CA ASN A 378 3.58 -19.39 18.88
C ASN A 378 3.19 -17.99 19.36
N PHE A 379 2.89 -17.09 18.42
CA PHE A 379 2.19 -15.85 18.74
C PHE A 379 0.83 -16.16 19.39
N LYS A 380 0.43 -15.35 20.37
CA LYS A 380 -0.80 -15.62 21.14
C LYS A 380 -2.06 -15.58 20.28
N ASN A 381 -2.09 -14.68 19.31
CA ASN A 381 -3.16 -14.45 18.37
C ASN A 381 -2.67 -13.50 17.26
N ILE A 382 -3.55 -13.20 16.30
CA ILE A 382 -3.24 -12.28 15.19
C ILE A 382 -2.82 -10.90 15.72
N LYS A 383 -3.45 -10.39 16.79
CA LYS A 383 -3.10 -9.08 17.36
C LYS A 383 -1.66 -9.04 17.88
N ASP A 384 -1.22 -10.10 18.53
CA ASP A 384 0.15 -10.28 19.01
C ASP A 384 1.16 -10.34 17.85
N TYR A 385 0.82 -11.07 16.77
CA TYR A 385 1.64 -11.13 15.56
C TYR A 385 1.77 -9.78 14.84
N ILE A 386 0.67 -9.07 14.60
CA ILE A 386 0.73 -7.75 13.93
C ILE A 386 1.50 -6.73 14.79
N LYS A 387 1.34 -6.78 16.12
CA LYS A 387 2.15 -5.97 17.05
C LYS A 387 3.63 -6.28 16.97
N PHE A 388 4.00 -7.55 16.91
CA PHE A 388 5.38 -7.95 16.67
C PHE A 388 5.93 -7.36 15.37
N LYS A 389 5.21 -7.54 14.24
CA LYS A 389 5.66 -7.02 12.94
C LYS A 389 5.77 -5.49 12.95
N ASN A 390 4.81 -4.80 13.55
CA ASN A 390 4.83 -3.35 13.66
C ASN A 390 5.98 -2.84 14.56
N ASP A 391 6.16 -3.40 15.76
CA ASP A 391 7.25 -3.05 16.67
C ASP A 391 8.61 -3.25 15.98
N LEU A 392 8.77 -4.36 15.24
CA LEU A 392 10.00 -4.64 14.50
C LEU A 392 10.26 -3.58 13.41
N ARG A 393 9.24 -3.21 12.62
CA ARG A 393 9.36 -2.16 11.59
C ARG A 393 9.71 -0.80 12.17
N LEU A 394 9.14 -0.45 13.32
CA LEU A 394 9.47 0.78 14.02
C LEU A 394 10.93 0.74 14.48
N THR A 395 11.31 -0.34 15.15
CA THR A 395 12.67 -0.53 15.67
C THR A 395 13.73 -0.47 14.57
N ASP A 396 13.52 -1.12 13.42
CA ASP A 396 14.44 -1.06 12.28
C ASP A 396 14.69 0.41 11.85
N LYS A 397 13.63 1.23 11.85
CA LYS A 397 13.72 2.65 11.49
C LYS A 397 14.36 3.50 12.58
N LEU A 398 14.14 3.18 13.85
CA LEU A 398 14.83 3.85 14.96
C LEU A 398 16.32 3.55 14.95
N GLU A 399 16.73 2.28 14.81
CA GLU A 399 18.15 1.89 14.78
C GLU A 399 18.88 2.53 13.59
N ASP A 400 18.26 2.58 12.41
CA ASP A 400 18.80 3.27 11.23
C ASP A 400 19.02 4.78 11.50
N ILE A 401 18.07 5.47 12.14
CA ILE A 401 18.24 6.90 12.44
C ILE A 401 19.28 7.14 13.56
N LEU A 402 19.30 6.29 14.59
CA LEU A 402 20.15 6.48 15.77
C LEU A 402 21.62 6.14 15.49
N PHE A 403 21.89 5.10 14.72
CA PHE A 403 23.23 4.48 14.65
C PHE A 403 23.85 4.44 13.24
N SER A 404 23.13 4.90 12.20
CA SER A 404 23.64 4.98 10.83
C SER A 404 24.09 6.41 10.46
N THR A 405 24.27 6.66 9.16
CA THR A 405 24.62 7.96 8.57
C THR A 405 23.57 9.05 8.79
N GLN A 406 22.43 8.72 9.40
CA GLN A 406 21.28 9.57 9.61
C GLN A 406 21.24 10.22 11.01
N LYS A 407 22.31 10.09 11.81
CA LYS A 407 22.42 10.65 13.18
C LYS A 407 22.20 12.16 13.24
N ASN A 408 22.40 12.89 12.14
CA ASN A 408 22.06 14.32 12.03
C ASN A 408 20.57 14.64 12.24
N ARG A 409 19.70 13.61 12.20
CA ARG A 409 18.26 13.71 12.44
C ARG A 409 17.88 13.44 13.90
N VAL A 410 18.84 13.33 14.81
CA VAL A 410 18.63 13.13 16.24
C VAL A 410 18.88 14.43 17.00
N ILE A 411 17.95 14.80 17.88
CA ILE A 411 18.03 16.00 18.73
C ILE A 411 17.96 15.56 20.19
N PHE A 412 19.02 15.78 20.95
CA PHE A 412 19.04 15.60 22.40
C PHE A 412 18.55 16.86 23.10
N VAL A 413 17.56 16.72 23.98
CA VAL A 413 17.03 17.82 24.80
C VAL A 413 18.01 18.19 25.91
N ASP A 414 18.59 17.18 26.57
CA ASP A 414 19.71 17.38 27.49
C ASP A 414 20.99 17.59 26.69
N LYS A 415 21.65 18.74 26.90
CA LYS A 415 22.91 19.09 26.24
C LYS A 415 24.08 18.20 26.65
N ASN A 416 23.97 17.51 27.79
CA ASN A 416 24.99 16.57 28.26
C ASN A 416 24.83 15.18 27.65
N GLN A 417 23.69 14.88 26.99
CA GLN A 417 23.45 13.61 26.33
C GLN A 417 23.91 13.67 24.87
N THR A 418 24.86 12.81 24.51
CA THR A 418 25.40 12.73 23.12
C THR A 418 24.95 11.48 22.38
N ASP A 419 24.44 10.49 23.11
CA ASP A 419 24.05 9.18 22.60
C ASP A 419 22.79 8.64 23.30
N TYR A 420 22.09 7.76 22.59
CA TYR A 420 20.97 7.00 23.15
C TYR A 420 21.47 5.66 23.68
N ILE A 421 21.17 5.38 24.95
CA ILE A 421 21.51 4.10 25.58
C ILE A 421 20.31 3.18 25.45
N ILE A 422 20.51 2.02 24.83
CA ILE A 422 19.47 1.00 24.70
C ILE A 422 19.41 0.21 26.02
N GLU A 423 18.30 0.38 26.74
CA GLU A 423 17.96 -0.45 27.87
C GLU A 423 17.42 -1.81 27.40
N PRO A 424 17.79 -2.92 28.05
CA PRO A 424 17.27 -4.24 27.68
C PRO A 424 15.81 -4.38 28.10
N TYR A 425 15.02 -5.09 27.29
CA TYR A 425 13.62 -5.40 27.65
C TYR A 425 13.54 -6.23 28.93
N LYS A 426 14.41 -7.25 29.05
CA LYS A 426 14.68 -7.98 30.29
C LYS A 426 16.17 -8.29 30.36
N GLN A 427 16.80 -7.93 31.47
CA GLN A 427 18.19 -8.31 31.75
C GLN A 427 18.32 -9.84 31.83
N LEU A 428 19.24 -10.40 31.04
CA LEU A 428 19.59 -11.83 31.10
C LEU A 428 20.73 -12.03 32.12
N SER A 429 20.57 -13.03 32.97
CA SER A 429 21.60 -13.48 33.90
C SER A 429 22.72 -14.21 33.17
N SER A 430 23.87 -14.34 33.84
CA SER A 430 25.01 -15.10 33.32
C SER A 430 24.64 -16.57 33.03
N ASP A 431 23.83 -17.17 33.90
CA ASP A 431 23.35 -18.55 33.74
C ASP A 431 22.42 -18.71 32.53
N GLU A 432 21.49 -17.78 32.32
CA GLU A 432 20.62 -17.78 31.13
C GLU A 432 21.44 -17.64 29.83
N LEU A 433 22.45 -16.76 29.83
CA LEU A 433 23.33 -16.58 28.66
C LEU A 433 24.19 -17.82 28.39
N LYS A 434 24.72 -18.44 29.45
CA LYS A 434 25.48 -19.68 29.36
C LYS A 434 24.62 -20.81 28.79
N GLU A 435 23.38 -20.96 29.27
CA GLU A 435 22.46 -21.99 28.77
C GLU A 435 22.21 -21.83 27.26
N ILE A 436 21.96 -20.60 26.79
CA ILE A 436 21.77 -20.29 25.37
C ILE A 436 23.04 -20.60 24.56
N TYR A 437 24.21 -20.19 25.07
CA TYR A 437 25.50 -20.44 24.42
C TYR A 437 25.78 -21.95 24.29
N GLU A 438 25.61 -22.71 25.36
CA GLU A 438 25.82 -24.15 25.36
C GLU A 438 24.82 -24.89 24.49
N TYR A 439 23.55 -24.46 24.51
CA TYR A 439 22.53 -25.02 23.62
C TYR A 439 22.94 -24.85 22.16
N TYR A 440 23.34 -23.64 21.78
CA TYR A 440 23.77 -23.34 20.41
C TYR A 440 25.00 -24.17 20.00
N TYR A 441 26.10 -24.11 20.75
CA TYR A 441 27.36 -24.71 20.31
C TYR A 441 27.51 -26.21 20.59
N TYR A 442 26.85 -26.75 21.62
CA TYR A 442 27.15 -28.09 22.15
C TYR A 442 25.97 -29.04 22.22
N LYS A 443 24.72 -28.55 22.18
CA LYS A 443 23.51 -29.40 22.30
C LYS A 443 22.71 -29.49 21.00
N GLY A 444 23.38 -29.41 19.84
CA GLY A 444 22.74 -29.47 18.52
C GLY A 444 21.91 -28.24 18.15
N GLY A 445 21.91 -27.18 18.97
CA GLY A 445 21.16 -25.96 18.70
C GLY A 445 21.64 -25.25 17.43
N ARG A 446 22.94 -25.29 17.13
CA ARG A 446 23.51 -24.76 15.89
C ARG A 446 22.96 -25.47 14.66
N GLU A 447 22.90 -26.80 14.67
CA GLU A 447 22.32 -27.58 13.56
C GLU A 447 20.84 -27.24 13.42
N LYS A 448 20.06 -27.28 14.50
CA LYS A 448 18.65 -26.90 14.48
C LYS A 448 18.40 -25.45 14.04
N ILE A 449 19.29 -24.51 14.37
CA ILE A 449 19.17 -23.09 13.99
C ILE A 449 19.64 -22.88 12.53
N GLN A 450 20.69 -23.58 12.10
CA GLN A 450 21.27 -23.52 10.74
C GLN A 450 20.56 -24.41 9.71
N GLU A 451 19.80 -25.43 10.12
CA GLU A 451 19.01 -26.30 9.23
C GLU A 451 17.85 -25.55 8.55
N ILE A 452 17.48 -24.36 9.03
CA ILE A 452 16.54 -23.46 8.31
C ILE A 452 17.31 -22.42 7.47
N TYR A 453 18.64 -22.45 7.48
CA TYR A 453 19.53 -21.61 6.68
C TYR A 453 20.31 -22.37 5.60
N ILE A 454 20.04 -23.67 5.40
CA ILE A 454 20.25 -24.23 4.07
C ILE A 454 18.98 -23.87 3.31
N PHE A 455 19.03 -22.81 2.50
CA PHE A 455 18.51 -22.68 1.12
C PHE A 455 18.44 -21.21 0.70
#